data_AF-A0A7C5JX96-F1
#
_entry.id   AF-A0A7C5JX96-F1
#
_cell.length_a   1.000
_cell.length_b   1.000
_cell.length_c   1.000
_cell.angle_alpha   90.00
_cell.angle_beta   90.00
_cell.angle_gamma   90.00
#
_symmetry.space_group_name_H-M   'P 1'
#
loop_
_entity.id
_entity.type
_entity.pdbx_description
1 polymer ?
#
loop_
_entity_poly.entity_id
_entity_poly.type
_entity_poly.pdbx_seq_one_letter_code
_entity_poly.pdbx_strand_id
1 'polypeptide(L)'
;MNVLSVDMAIQVGLLVGILLSSYWMITTRDLLSAALASAAMSLLLSLEFYMLHAPDVAIAEAAVGAGVVTAIVVYGISKTERWEREGP
;
A
#
# COMPACT_ATOMS: atom_id res chain seq x y z
N MET A 1 8.14 -29.59 3.42
CA MET A 1 7.64 -28.30 3.95
C MET A 1 6.27 -28.58 4.54
N ASN A 2 6.05 -28.23 5.81
CA ASN A 2 4.75 -28.46 6.46
C ASN A 2 3.81 -27.32 6.08
N VAL A 3 2.49 -27.54 5.99
CA VAL A 3 1.54 -26.52 5.48
C VAL A 3 1.67 -25.20 6.28
N LEU A 4 1.70 -25.32 7.61
CA LEU A 4 1.92 -24.20 8.54
C LEU A 4 3.20 -23.39 8.27
N SER A 5 4.30 -24.05 7.84
CA SER A 5 5.54 -23.35 7.52
C SER A 5 5.45 -22.53 6.24
N VAL A 6 4.55 -22.90 5.33
CA VAL A 6 4.30 -22.16 4.08
C VAL A 6 3.44 -20.93 4.37
N ASP A 7 2.37 -21.06 5.15
CA ASP A 7 1.51 -19.93 5.56
C ASP A 7 2.33 -18.83 6.25
N MET A 8 3.17 -19.21 7.22
CA MET A 8 4.05 -18.26 7.92
C MET A 8 5.03 -17.55 6.98
N ALA A 9 5.60 -18.28 6.01
CA ALA A 9 6.53 -17.70 5.05
C ALA A 9 5.84 -16.65 4.16
N ILE A 10 4.58 -16.90 3.77
CA ILE A 10 3.78 -15.96 2.98
C ILE A 10 3.47 -14.71 3.79
N GLN A 11 3.00 -14.84 5.03
CA GLN A 11 2.72 -13.69 5.91
C GLN A 11 3.97 -12.83 6.14
N VAL A 12 5.12 -13.45 6.43
CA VAL A 12 6.38 -12.70 6.58
C VAL A 12 6.74 -11.98 5.28
N GLY A 13 6.53 -12.61 4.13
CA GLY A 13 6.73 -11.98 2.82
C GLY A 13 5.84 -10.76 2.60
N LEU A 14 4.56 -10.83 2.97
CA LEU A 14 3.61 -9.72 2.90
C LEU A 14 4.01 -8.57 3.81
N LEU A 15 4.34 -8.86 5.08
CA LEU A 15 4.77 -7.86 6.05
C LEU A 15 6.05 -7.15 5.60
N VAL A 16 7.03 -7.88 5.06
CA VAL A 16 8.23 -7.28 4.48
C VAL A 16 7.87 -6.42 3.26
N GLY A 17 6.98 -6.89 2.39
CA GLY A 17 6.47 -6.11 1.26
C GLY A 17 5.84 -4.78 1.69
N ILE A 18 5.00 -4.80 2.72
CA ILE A 18 4.35 -3.61 3.30
C ILE A 18 5.39 -2.61 3.81
N LEU A 19 6.42 -3.09 4.53
CA LEU A 19 7.50 -2.24 5.03
C LEU A 19 8.30 -1.60 3.90
N LEU A 20 8.63 -2.38 2.85
CA LEU A 20 9.36 -1.87 1.69
C LEU A 20 8.55 -0.83 0.90
N SER A 21 7.27 -1.09 0.64
CA SER A 21 6.40 -0.11 -0.03
C SER A 21 6.20 1.15 0.82
N SER A 22 6.08 1.01 2.14
CA SER A 22 5.95 2.14 3.07
C SER A 22 7.22 2.99 3.09
N TYR A 23 8.38 2.34 3.15
CA TYR A 23 9.68 3.02 3.08
C TYR A 23 9.84 3.78 1.77
N TRP A 24 9.44 3.17 0.64
CA TRP A 24 9.55 3.82 -0.66
C TRP A 24 8.58 4.99 -0.82
N MET A 25 7.37 4.86 -0.26
CA MET A 25 6.35 5.92 -0.22
C MET A 25 6.86 7.19 0.48
N ILE A 26 7.59 7.06 1.59
CA ILE A 26 8.07 8.22 2.37
C ILE A 26 9.40 8.81 1.87
N THR A 27 10.16 8.08 1.06
CA THR A 27 11.48 8.51 0.58
C THR A 27 11.44 9.11 -0.82
N THR A 28 10.39 8.87 -1.58
CA THR A 28 10.28 9.37 -2.96
C THR A 28 9.82 10.83 -2.99
N ARG A 29 10.48 11.65 -3.82
CA ARG A 29 10.14 13.06 -4.03
C ARG A 29 9.07 13.27 -5.11
N ASP A 30 8.75 12.23 -5.87
CA ASP A 30 7.66 12.25 -6.85
C ASP A 30 6.36 11.85 -6.16
N LEU A 31 5.46 12.80 -5.96
CA LEU A 31 4.18 12.60 -5.27
C LEU A 31 3.31 11.55 -5.98
N LEU A 32 3.43 11.42 -7.31
CA LEU A 32 2.72 10.38 -8.05
C LEU A 32 3.30 9.00 -7.72
N SER A 33 4.63 8.89 -7.63
CA SER A 33 5.29 7.66 -7.19
C SER A 33 4.94 7.31 -5.74
N ALA A 34 4.83 8.31 -4.86
CA ALA A 34 4.42 8.12 -3.46
C ALA A 34 2.98 7.60 -3.38
N ALA A 35 2.06 8.18 -4.15
CA ALA A 35 0.67 7.74 -4.22
C ALA A 35 0.54 6.30 -4.74
N LEU A 36 1.32 5.91 -5.76
CA LEU A 36 1.33 4.53 -6.26
C LEU A 36 1.94 3.55 -5.25
N ALA A 37 2.99 3.95 -4.54
CA ALA A 37 3.56 3.15 -3.46
C ALA A 37 2.56 2.95 -2.30
N SER A 38 1.78 3.99 -1.97
CA SER A 38 0.67 3.91 -1.01
C SER A 38 -0.43 2.94 -1.46
N ALA A 39 -0.80 2.97 -2.75
CA ALA A 39 -1.77 2.04 -3.32
C ALA A 39 -1.30 0.58 -3.25
N ALA A 40 -0.03 0.34 -3.59
CA ALA A 40 0.59 -0.99 -3.51
C ALA A 40 0.65 -1.49 -2.06
N MET A 41 1.00 -0.61 -1.12
CA MET A 41 0.99 -0.91 0.32
C MET A 41 -0.40 -1.34 0.79
N SER A 42 -1.44 -0.59 0.41
CA SER A 42 -2.84 -0.90 0.78
C SER A 42 -3.32 -2.24 0.18
N LEU A 43 -2.90 -2.57 -1.05
CA LEU A 43 -3.19 -3.88 -1.67
C LEU A 43 -2.55 -5.04 -0.90
N LEU A 44 -1.29 -4.89 -0.50
CA LEU A 44 -0.59 -5.91 0.30
C LEU A 44 -1.26 -6.06 1.67
N LEU A 45 -1.71 -4.96 2.27
CA LEU A 45 -2.42 -4.96 3.55
C LEU A 45 -3.78 -5.66 3.47
N SER A 46 -4.52 -5.44 2.38
CA SER A 46 -5.77 -6.18 2.09
C SER A 46 -5.53 -7.70 1.98
N LEU A 47 -4.43 -8.11 1.33
CA LEU A 47 -4.06 -9.51 1.23
C LEU A 47 -3.68 -10.12 2.60
N GLU A 48 -3.03 -9.35 3.48
CA GLU A 48 -2.74 -9.77 4.86
C GLU A 48 -4.04 -9.93 5.66
N PHE A 49 -5.01 -9.02 5.54
CA PHE A 49 -6.32 -9.19 6.19
C PHE A 49 -7.07 -10.42 5.71
N TYR A 50 -6.95 -10.76 4.43
CA TYR A 50 -7.51 -12.00 3.90
C TYR A 50 -6.85 -13.23 4.54
N MET A 51 -5.52 -13.25 4.67
CA MET A 51 -4.76 -14.32 5.36
C MET A 51 -5.14 -14.45 6.84
N LEU A 52 -5.45 -13.32 7.50
CA LEU A 52 -5.92 -13.27 8.88
C LEU A 52 -7.40 -13.67 9.05
N HIS A 53 -8.03 -14.21 8.00
CA HIS A 53 -9.45 -14.61 8.01
C HIS A 53 -10.43 -13.46 8.28
N ALA A 54 -10.06 -12.23 7.88
CA ALA A 54 -10.91 -11.05 7.96
C ALA A 54 -11.33 -10.56 6.55
N PRO A 55 -12.23 -11.29 5.86
CA PRO A 55 -12.60 -11.00 4.46
C PRO A 55 -13.33 -9.66 4.29
N ASP A 56 -14.19 -9.30 5.24
CA ASP A 56 -14.95 -8.04 5.17
C ASP A 56 -14.02 -6.82 5.24
N VAL A 57 -13.01 -6.90 6.10
CA VAL A 57 -11.97 -5.87 6.23
C VAL A 57 -11.07 -5.83 5.00
N ALA A 58 -10.72 -6.98 4.44
CA ALA A 58 -9.90 -7.06 3.22
C ALA A 58 -10.58 -6.37 2.03
N ILE A 59 -11.89 -6.61 1.83
CA ILE A 59 -12.66 -5.98 0.75
C ILE A 59 -12.76 -4.47 0.96
N ALA A 60 -13.04 -4.03 2.19
CA ALA A 60 -13.11 -2.62 2.54
C ALA A 60 -11.76 -1.91 2.28
N GLU A 61 -10.66 -2.51 2.70
CA GLU A 61 -9.31 -1.96 2.52
C GLU A 61 -8.93 -1.86 1.04
N ALA A 62 -9.22 -2.90 0.24
CA ALA A 62 -8.96 -2.86 -1.20
C ALA A 62 -9.76 -1.75 -1.90
N ALA A 63 -11.04 -1.59 -1.54
CA ALA A 63 -11.90 -0.57 -2.12
C ALA A 63 -11.48 0.85 -1.70
N VAL A 64 -11.19 1.06 -0.42
CA VAL A 64 -10.89 2.38 0.13
C VAL A 64 -9.44 2.77 -0.11
N GLY A 65 -8.46 1.98 0.34
CA GLY A 65 -7.04 2.31 0.27
C GLY A 65 -6.52 2.34 -1.18
N ALA A 66 -6.65 1.22 -1.89
CA ALA A 66 -6.15 1.12 -3.25
C ALA A 66 -7.06 1.79 -4.30
N GLY A 67 -8.37 1.82 -4.07
CA GLY A 67 -9.33 2.43 -4.98
C GLY A 67 -9.51 3.93 -4.75
N VAL A 68 -10.29 4.28 -3.73
CA VAL A 68 -10.78 5.65 -3.50
C VAL A 68 -9.66 6.61 -3.10
N VAL A 69 -8.85 6.26 -2.10
CA VAL A 69 -7.78 7.15 -1.58
C VAL A 69 -6.77 7.44 -2.68
N THR A 70 -6.34 6.41 -3.41
CA THR A 70 -5.38 6.58 -4.52
C THR A 70 -5.95 7.48 -5.61
N ALA A 71 -7.21 7.28 -6.02
CA ALA A 71 -7.86 8.11 -7.03
C ALA A 71 -7.94 9.59 -6.58
N ILE A 72 -8.32 9.85 -5.33
CA ILE A 72 -8.42 11.20 -4.77
C ILE A 72 -7.04 11.87 -4.71
N VAL A 73 -6.01 11.18 -4.22
CA VAL A 73 -4.65 11.73 -4.11
C VAL A 73 -4.07 12.03 -5.49
N VAL A 74 -4.20 11.11 -6.44
CA VAL A 74 -3.75 11.32 -7.83
C VAL A 74 -4.51 12.48 -8.48
N TYR A 75 -5.81 12.60 -8.24
CA TYR A 75 -6.59 13.74 -8.71
C TYR A 75 -6.08 15.05 -8.09
N GLY A 76 -5.79 15.07 -6.79
CA GLY A 76 -5.17 16.23 -6.13
C GLY A 76 -3.85 16.64 -6.79
N ILE A 77 -2.95 15.68 -7.01
CA ILE A 77 -1.66 15.90 -7.70
C ILE A 77 -1.88 16.46 -9.11
N SER A 78 -2.90 15.98 -9.84
CA SER A 78 -3.22 16.49 -11.19
C SER A 78 -3.65 17.97 -11.20
N LYS A 79 -4.11 18.49 -10.05
CA LYS A 79 -4.52 19.88 -9.85
C LYS A 79 -3.48 20.74 -9.15
N THR A 80 -2.37 20.14 -8.72
CA THR A 80 -1.26 20.82 -8.02
C THR A 80 0.08 20.49 -8.68
N GLU A 81 1.14 20.35 -7.90
CA GLU A 81 2.48 20.03 -8.36
C GLU A 81 2.77 18.55 -8.09
N ARG A 82 3.53 17.92 -9.00
CA ARG A 82 3.92 16.50 -8.90
C ARG A 82 5.15 16.26 -8.02
N TRP A 83 6.03 17.25 -7.93
CA TRP A 83 7.30 17.12 -7.23
C TRP A 83 7.21 17.84 -5.89
N GLU A 84 7.75 17.20 -4.86
CA GLU A 84 7.91 17.84 -3.55
C GLU A 84 8.83 19.06 -3.67
N ARG A 85 8.33 20.23 -3.24
CA ARG A 85 9.14 21.44 -3.07
C ARG A 85 9.88 21.34 -1.75
N GLU A 86 11.22 21.44 -1.79
CA GLU A 86 12.00 21.67 -0.58
C GLU A 86 11.55 22.99 0.06
N GLY A 87 11.11 22.91 1.31
CA GLY A 87 10.77 24.08 2.11
C GLY A 87 12.00 24.99 2.31
N PRO A 88 11.78 26.28 2.59
CA PRO A 88 12.87 27.23 2.86
C PRO A 88 13.74 26.85 4.05
#